data_AF-A0A1Q8TPA5-F1
#
_entry.id   AF-A0A1Q8TPA5-F1
#
_cell.length_a   1.000
_cell.length_b   1.000
_cell.length_c   1.000
_cell.angle_alpha   90.00
_cell.angle_beta   90.00
_cell.angle_gamma   90.00
#
_symmetry.space_group_name_H-M   'P 1'
#
loop_
_entity.id
_entity.type
_entity.pdbx_description
1 polymer ?
#
loop_
_entity_poly.entity_id
_entity_poly.type
_entity_poly.pdbx_seq_one_letter_code
_entity_poly.pdbx_strand_id
1 'polypeptide(L)'
;MARAQALMAYETQMPALLAEPERVRSEKVIFWSWRAQSAVAVALILAFRLLGYSNGWSALAVPYLVGTFFGWPLKATVKNHLSLRTASVALHAVGVLLVLIVLGVLSPWFTIALLIGWAFVGTAAADGQETEK
;
A
#
# COMPACT_ATOMS: atom_id res chain seq x y z
N MET A 1 -40.45 18.61 -20.13
CA MET A 1 -39.92 18.51 -18.74
C MET A 1 -39.15 17.21 -18.47
N ALA A 2 -39.60 16.03 -18.95
CA ALA A 2 -38.89 14.76 -18.74
C ALA A 2 -37.40 14.75 -19.18
N ARG A 3 -37.06 15.40 -20.31
CA ARG A 3 -35.66 15.51 -20.78
C ARG A 3 -34.76 16.34 -19.86
N ALA A 4 -35.30 17.39 -19.23
CA ALA A 4 -34.56 18.23 -18.30
C ALA A 4 -34.27 17.48 -16.98
N GLN A 5 -35.24 16.69 -16.49
CA GLN A 5 -35.04 15.82 -15.33
C GLN A 5 -34.03 14.70 -15.60
N ALA A 6 -34.05 14.11 -16.79
CA ALA A 6 -33.08 13.09 -17.19
C ALA A 6 -31.65 13.65 -17.28
N LEU A 7 -31.48 14.88 -17.79
CA LEU A 7 -30.18 15.56 -17.82
C LEU A 7 -29.66 15.89 -16.42
N MET A 8 -30.50 16.43 -15.53
CA MET A 8 -30.07 16.70 -14.15
C MET A 8 -29.71 15.42 -13.39
N ALA A 9 -30.45 14.33 -13.61
CA ALA A 9 -30.13 13.03 -13.02
C ALA A 9 -28.79 12.47 -13.56
N TYR A 10 -28.55 12.61 -14.87
CA TYR A 10 -27.28 12.21 -15.49
C TYR A 10 -26.11 13.03 -14.97
N GLU A 11 -26.25 14.35 -14.87
CA GLU A 11 -25.21 15.28 -14.40
C GLU A 11 -24.88 15.04 -12.91
N THR A 12 -25.87 14.67 -12.11
CA THR A 12 -25.69 14.25 -10.70
C THR A 12 -24.96 12.90 -10.62
N GLN A 13 -25.19 11.98 -11.56
CA GLN A 13 -24.56 10.65 -11.58
C GLN A 13 -23.18 10.63 -12.26
N MET A 14 -22.88 11.62 -13.10
CA MET A 14 -21.65 11.69 -13.89
C MET A 14 -20.36 11.59 -13.05
N PRO A 15 -20.22 12.24 -11.88
CA PRO A 15 -19.03 12.09 -11.04
C PRO A 15 -18.84 10.65 -10.55
N ALA A 16 -19.92 9.96 -10.18
CA ALA A 16 -19.87 8.57 -9.72
C ALA A 16 -19.51 7.60 -10.85
N LEU A 17 -20.06 7.84 -12.05
CA LEU A 17 -19.75 7.03 -13.24
C LEU A 17 -18.28 7.14 -13.68
N LEU A 18 -17.67 8.32 -13.50
CA LEU A 18 -16.25 8.53 -13.81
C LEU A 18 -15.32 7.98 -12.73
N ALA A 19 -15.74 7.96 -11.47
CA ALA A 19 -14.93 7.47 -10.36
C ALA A 19 -14.85 5.93 -10.30
N GLU A 20 -15.87 5.22 -10.78
CA GLU A 20 -15.93 3.76 -10.78
C GLU A 20 -14.78 3.05 -11.55
N PRO A 21 -14.44 3.42 -12.80
CA PRO A 21 -13.32 2.80 -13.52
C PRO A 21 -11.97 3.06 -12.83
N GLU A 22 -11.79 4.24 -12.24
CA GLU A 22 -10.58 4.54 -11.46
C GLU A 22 -10.50 3.74 -10.17
N ARG A 23 -11.64 3.54 -9.48
CA ARG A 23 -11.73 2.67 -8.30
C ARG A 23 -11.28 1.25 -8.64
N VAL A 24 -11.81 0.65 -9.71
CA VAL A 24 -11.46 -0.71 -10.13
C VAL A 24 -9.96 -0.83 -10.45
N ARG A 25 -9.38 0.20 -11.08
CA ARG A 25 -7.93 0.23 -11.34
C ARG A 25 -7.13 0.33 -10.04
N SER A 26 -7.51 1.23 -9.14
CA SER A 26 -6.89 1.37 -7.82
C SER A 26 -6.95 0.05 -7.04
N GLU A 27 -8.09 -0.63 -7.05
CA GLU A 27 -8.30 -1.89 -6.33
C GLU A 27 -7.31 -2.97 -6.78
N LYS A 28 -7.09 -3.13 -8.09
CA LYS A 28 -6.08 -4.04 -8.62
C LYS A 28 -4.67 -3.67 -8.16
N VAL A 29 -4.33 -2.38 -8.18
CA VAL A 29 -3.02 -1.90 -7.72
C VAL A 29 -2.82 -2.18 -6.24
N ILE A 30 -3.81 -1.90 -5.40
CA ILE A 30 -3.79 -2.18 -3.97
C ILE A 30 -3.59 -3.67 -3.77
N PHE A 31 -4.48 -4.49 -4.34
CA PHE A 31 -4.45 -5.95 -4.20
C PHE A 31 -3.08 -6.55 -4.51
N TRP A 32 -2.48 -6.19 -5.65
CA TRP A 32 -1.20 -6.73 -6.08
C TRP A 32 -0.01 -6.13 -5.32
N SER A 33 -0.05 -4.85 -4.94
CA SER A 33 1.06 -4.19 -4.24
C SER A 33 1.34 -4.83 -2.88
N TRP A 34 0.30 -5.03 -2.07
CA TRP A 34 0.45 -5.61 -0.74
C TRP A 34 0.96 -7.06 -0.80
N ARG A 35 0.48 -7.85 -1.77
CA ARG A 35 0.94 -9.24 -1.99
C ARG A 35 2.37 -9.32 -2.51
N ALA A 36 2.72 -8.47 -3.47
CA ALA A 36 4.08 -8.39 -3.99
C ALA A 36 5.06 -8.02 -2.88
N GLN A 37 4.73 -7.04 -2.03
CA GLN A 37 5.59 -6.63 -0.92
C GLN A 37 5.69 -7.68 0.19
N SER A 38 4.62 -8.44 0.44
CA SER A 38 4.68 -9.63 1.30
C SER A 38 5.67 -10.66 0.73
N ALA A 39 5.60 -10.93 -0.57
CA ALA A 39 6.50 -11.87 -1.24
C ALA A 39 7.97 -11.40 -1.20
N VAL A 40 8.22 -10.10 -1.41
CA VAL A 40 9.55 -9.50 -1.27
C VAL A 40 10.09 -9.70 0.14
N ALA A 41 9.28 -9.43 1.17
CA ALA A 41 9.69 -9.59 2.56
C ALA A 41 10.00 -11.06 2.91
N VAL A 42 9.17 -12.01 2.45
CA VAL A 42 9.43 -13.45 2.60
C VAL A 42 10.72 -13.85 1.89
N ALA A 43 10.92 -13.40 0.65
CA ALA A 43 12.13 -13.71 -0.12
C ALA A 43 13.39 -13.16 0.59
N LEU A 44 13.33 -11.95 1.14
CA LEU A 44 14.43 -11.35 1.90
C LEU A 44 14.75 -12.19 3.15
N ILE A 45 13.73 -12.57 3.92
CA ILE A 45 13.92 -13.40 5.13
C ILE A 45 14.55 -14.75 4.77
N LEU A 46 14.05 -15.43 3.75
CA LEU A 46 14.57 -16.72 3.31
C LEU A 46 16.00 -16.62 2.79
N ALA A 47 16.29 -15.63 1.93
CA ALA A 47 17.63 -15.43 1.38
C ALA A 47 18.67 -15.25 2.49
N PHE A 48 18.41 -14.39 3.46
CA PHE A 48 19.34 -14.14 4.57
C PHE A 48 19.49 -15.36 5.47
N ARG A 49 18.39 -16.10 5.71
CA ARG A 49 18.44 -17.32 6.51
C ARG A 49 19.28 -18.41 5.86
N LEU A 50 19.19 -18.55 4.53
CA LEU A 50 19.96 -19.52 3.74
C LEU A 50 21.43 -19.13 3.63
N LEU A 51 21.72 -17.82 3.56
CA LEU A 51 23.09 -17.29 3.51
C LEU A 51 23.80 -17.26 4.87
N GLY A 52 23.13 -17.67 5.96
CA GLY A 52 23.71 -17.70 7.31
C GLY A 52 23.90 -16.32 7.94
N TYR A 53 23.33 -15.27 7.35
CA TYR A 53 23.38 -13.93 7.92
C TYR A 53 22.43 -13.83 9.12
N SER A 54 23.00 -13.74 10.32
CA SER A 54 22.28 -13.51 11.58
C SER A 54 22.34 -12.04 12.04
N ASN A 55 22.63 -11.13 11.11
CA ASN A 55 22.69 -9.70 11.41
C ASN A 55 21.25 -9.21 11.59
N GLY A 56 20.92 -8.57 12.71
CA GLY A 56 19.58 -8.31 13.26
C GLY A 56 18.49 -7.65 12.39
N TRP A 57 18.66 -7.61 11.07
CA TRP A 57 17.69 -7.22 10.04
C TRP A 57 16.35 -7.95 10.08
N SER A 58 16.29 -9.14 10.67
CA SER A 58 15.00 -9.81 10.94
C SER A 58 14.07 -8.92 11.77
N ALA A 59 14.61 -8.06 12.64
CA ALA A 59 13.85 -7.08 13.40
C ALA A 59 13.21 -5.98 12.53
N LEU A 60 13.64 -5.81 11.26
CA LEU A 60 12.99 -4.94 10.29
C LEU A 60 12.09 -5.73 9.32
N ALA A 61 12.61 -6.83 8.77
CA ALA A 61 11.92 -7.59 7.72
C ALA A 61 10.67 -8.32 8.24
N VAL A 62 10.70 -8.86 9.47
CA VAL A 62 9.56 -9.59 10.04
C VAL A 62 8.41 -8.63 10.35
N PRO A 63 8.62 -7.51 11.08
CA PRO A 63 7.56 -6.53 11.25
C PRO A 63 7.03 -6.02 9.90
N TYR A 64 7.89 -5.83 8.89
CA TYR A 64 7.45 -5.34 7.57
C TYR A 64 6.51 -6.33 6.91
N LEU A 65 6.87 -7.62 6.91
CA LEU A 65 5.99 -8.70 6.44
C LEU A 65 4.64 -8.70 7.17
N VAL A 66 4.64 -8.59 8.50
CA VAL A 66 3.41 -8.53 9.30
C VAL A 66 2.57 -7.33 8.89
N GLY A 67 3.17 -6.15 8.76
CA GLY A 67 2.51 -4.94 8.27
C GLY A 67 1.90 -5.13 6.88
N THR A 68 2.60 -5.83 5.98
CA THR A 68 2.05 -6.10 4.64
C THR A 68 0.84 -7.02 4.66
N PHE A 69 0.76 -7.99 5.58
CA PHE A 69 -0.42 -8.85 5.72
C PHE A 69 -1.66 -8.10 6.19
N PHE A 70 -1.51 -7.09 7.06
CA PHE A 70 -2.63 -6.23 7.47
C PHE A 70 -3.25 -5.46 6.31
N GLY A 71 -2.52 -5.25 5.22
CA GLY A 71 -3.06 -4.62 4.02
C GLY A 71 -3.75 -5.56 3.03
N TRP A 72 -3.69 -6.88 3.21
CA TRP A 72 -4.37 -7.85 2.34
C TRP A 72 -5.90 -7.72 2.29
N PRO A 73 -6.61 -7.46 3.40
CA PRO A 73 -8.06 -7.31 3.39
C PRO A 73 -8.55 -5.92 2.96
N LEU A 74 -7.64 -4.97 2.65
CA LEU A 74 -8.03 -3.61 2.27
C LEU A 74 -8.93 -3.62 1.03
N LYS A 75 -10.08 -2.96 1.14
CA LYS A 75 -11.04 -2.77 0.04
C LYS A 75 -11.10 -1.30 -0.37
N ALA A 76 -11.07 -1.08 -1.68
CA ALA A 76 -11.17 0.24 -2.27
C ALA A 76 -12.64 0.61 -2.50
N THR A 77 -13.09 1.69 -1.87
CA THR A 77 -14.36 2.36 -2.14
C THR A 77 -14.12 3.60 -2.99
N VAL A 78 -15.20 4.17 -3.56
CA VAL A 78 -15.13 5.39 -4.38
C VAL A 78 -14.55 6.58 -3.60
N LYS A 79 -14.64 6.58 -2.26
CA LYS A 79 -14.14 7.69 -1.43
C LYS A 79 -12.65 7.56 -1.07
N ASN A 80 -12.14 6.34 -0.96
CA ASN A 80 -10.82 6.07 -0.38
C ASN A 80 -9.80 5.48 -1.36
N HIS A 81 -10.21 5.10 -2.57
CA HIS A 81 -9.35 4.34 -3.50
C HIS A 81 -8.07 5.10 -3.89
N LEU A 82 -8.07 6.43 -3.86
CA LEU A 82 -6.88 7.24 -4.11
C LEU A 82 -5.91 7.21 -2.92
N SER A 83 -6.41 7.36 -1.69
CA SER A 83 -5.56 7.27 -0.48
C SER A 83 -4.91 5.89 -0.37
N LEU A 84 -5.71 4.83 -0.52
CA LEU A 84 -5.21 3.46 -0.47
C LEU A 84 -4.23 3.14 -1.59
N ARG A 85 -4.45 3.70 -2.79
CA ARG A 85 -3.50 3.57 -3.91
C ARG A 85 -2.20 4.31 -3.62
N THR A 86 -2.26 5.53 -3.07
CA THR A 86 -1.06 6.28 -2.66
C THR A 86 -0.28 5.54 -1.59
N ALA A 87 -0.95 5.00 -0.57
CA ALA A 87 -0.33 4.15 0.44
C ALA A 87 0.35 2.92 -0.19
N SER A 88 -0.32 2.27 -1.15
CA SER A 88 0.21 1.09 -1.86
C SER A 88 1.44 1.43 -2.72
N VAL A 89 1.46 2.61 -3.36
CA VAL A 89 2.63 3.08 -4.13
C VAL A 89 3.78 3.44 -3.19
N ALA A 90 3.50 4.16 -2.09
CA ALA A 90 4.49 4.49 -1.08
C ALA A 90 5.09 3.23 -0.42
N LEU A 91 4.29 2.17 -0.24
CA LEU A 91 4.75 0.88 0.27
C LEU A 91 5.87 0.27 -0.60
N HIS A 92 5.84 0.47 -1.93
CA HIS A 92 6.94 0.01 -2.80
C HIS A 92 8.23 0.79 -2.54
N ALA A 93 8.14 2.10 -2.33
CA ALA A 93 9.31 2.91 -1.98
C ALA A 93 9.90 2.47 -0.63
N VAL A 94 9.05 2.20 0.36
CA VAL A 94 9.45 1.63 1.66
C VAL A 94 10.10 0.25 1.49
N GLY A 95 9.52 -0.60 0.64
CA GLY A 95 10.05 -1.94 0.34
C GLY A 95 11.44 -1.89 -0.31
N VAL A 96 11.62 -1.02 -1.31
CA VAL A 96 12.95 -0.79 -1.92
C VAL A 96 13.94 -0.28 -0.89
N LEU A 97 13.55 0.69 -0.06
CA LEU A 97 14.40 1.23 1.00
C LEU A 97 14.82 0.14 2.01
N LEU A 98 13.88 -0.72 2.42
CA LEU A 98 14.17 -1.87 3.27
C LEU A 98 15.21 -2.78 2.63
N VAL A 99 15.01 -3.17 1.37
CA VAL A 99 15.94 -4.05 0.64
C VAL A 99 17.34 -3.44 0.59
N LEU A 100 17.47 -2.15 0.26
CA LEU A 100 18.76 -1.48 0.18
C LEU A 100 19.47 -1.38 1.54
N ILE A 101 18.72 -1.14 2.61
CA ILE A 101 19.25 -1.11 3.99
C ILE A 101 19.72 -2.52 4.39
N VAL A 102 18.87 -3.54 4.20
CA VAL A 102 19.17 -4.92 4.63
C VAL A 102 20.35 -5.51 3.84
N LEU A 103 20.47 -5.21 2.55
CA LEU A 103 21.63 -5.60 1.73
C LEU A 103 22.90 -4.81 2.05
N GLY A 104 22.84 -3.81 2.94
CA GLY A 104 23.99 -2.97 3.30
C GLY A 104 24.41 -1.97 2.23
N VAL A 105 23.57 -1.73 1.21
CA VAL A 105 23.81 -0.71 0.17
C VAL A 105 23.66 0.69 0.75
N LEU A 106 22.72 0.86 1.69
CA LEU A 106 22.51 2.11 2.41
C LEU A 106 22.97 2.01 3.86
N SER A 107 23.35 3.17 4.40
CA SER A 107 23.71 3.30 5.82
C SER A 107 22.54 2.88 6.73
N PRO A 108 22.80 2.16 7.84
CA PRO A 108 21.76 1.80 8.80
C PRO A 108 20.95 2.99 9.36
N TRP A 109 21.50 4.21 9.32
CA TRP A 109 20.78 5.43 9.71
C TRP A 109 19.51 5.69 8.91
N PHE A 110 19.42 5.20 7.68
CA PHE A 110 18.21 5.28 6.86
C PHE A 110 17.03 4.48 7.42
N THR A 111 17.24 3.66 8.45
CA THR A 111 16.15 3.02 9.22
C THR A 111 15.17 4.06 9.76
N ILE A 112 15.61 5.27 10.11
CA ILE A 112 14.71 6.35 10.55
C ILE A 112 13.73 6.74 9.42
N ALA A 113 14.26 6.94 8.21
CA ALA A 113 13.43 7.26 7.04
C ALA A 113 12.48 6.11 6.68
N LEU A 114 12.93 4.86 6.83
CA LEU A 114 12.10 3.67 6.67
C LEU A 114 10.91 3.68 7.64
N LEU A 115 11.16 3.94 8.93
CA LEU A 115 10.11 4.00 9.96
C LEU A 115 9.10 5.13 9.69
N ILE A 116 9.58 6.30 9.25
CA ILE A 116 8.70 7.43 8.87
C ILE A 116 7.83 7.05 7.65
N GLY A 117 8.45 6.50 6.60
CA GLY A 117 7.73 6.09 5.39
C GLY A 117 6.68 5.02 5.70
N TRP A 118 6.99 4.11 6.60
CA TRP A 118 6.04 3.11 7.05
C TRP A 118 4.90 3.72 7.87
N ALA A 119 5.19 4.60 8.83
CA ALA A 119 4.15 5.29 9.59
C ALA A 119 3.16 6.00 8.65
N PHE A 120 3.68 6.69 7.63
CA PHE A 120 2.86 7.32 6.59
C PHE A 120 1.99 6.32 5.81
N VAL A 121 2.54 5.18 5.39
CA VAL A 121 1.75 4.12 4.72
C VAL A 121 0.64 3.61 5.65
N GLY A 122 0.95 3.41 6.92
CA GLY A 122 0.02 2.95 7.94
C GLY A 122 -1.13 3.92 8.16
N THR A 123 -0.84 5.21 8.34
CA THR A 123 -1.86 6.25 8.52
C THR A 123 -2.73 6.39 7.27
N ALA A 124 -2.12 6.46 6.09
CA ALA A 124 -2.88 6.59 4.84
C ALA A 124 -3.79 5.37 4.57
N ALA A 125 -3.34 4.17 4.97
CA ALA A 125 -4.15 2.95 4.89
C ALA A 125 -5.29 2.94 5.93
N ALA A 126 -5.04 3.40 7.16
CA ALA A 126 -6.04 3.47 8.23
C ALA A 126 -7.13 4.51 7.93
N ASP A 127 -6.75 5.73 7.55
CA ASP A 127 -7.68 6.80 7.16
C ASP A 127 -8.58 6.36 5.99
N GLY A 128 -7.99 5.58 5.08
CA GLY A 128 -8.73 4.97 3.98
C GLY A 128 -9.82 4.00 4.45
N GLN A 129 -9.61 3.27 5.55
CA GLN A 129 -10.59 2.31 6.08
C GLN A 129 -11.68 2.97 6.92
N GLU A 130 -11.41 4.07 7.63
CA GLU A 130 -12.41 4.76 8.45
C GLU A 130 -13.53 5.38 7.60
N THR A 131 -13.23 5.81 6.38
CA THR A 131 -14.21 6.37 5.44
C THR A 131 -15.18 5.34 4.83
N GLU A 132 -15.00 4.05 5.13
CA GLU A 132 -15.92 2.95 4.78
C GLU A 132 -16.98 2.65 5.86
N LYS A 133 -16.75 3.07 7.12
CA LYS A 133 -17.69 2.89 8.24
C LYS A 133 -18.66 4.06 8.37
#